data_AF-A0A2G2GP91-F1
#
_entry.id   AF-A0A2G2GP91-F1
#
_cell.length_a   1.000
_cell.length_b   1.000
_cell.length_c   1.000
_cell.angle_alpha   90.00
_cell.angle_beta   90.00
_cell.angle_gamma   90.00
#
_symmetry.space_group_name_H-M   'P 1'
#
loop_
_entity.id
_entity.type
_entity.pdbx_description
1 polymer ?
#
loop_
_entity_poly.entity_id
_entity_poly.type
_entity_poly.pdbx_seq_one_letter_code
_entity_poly.pdbx_strand_id
1 'polypeptide(L)'
;MKPLGIKTALVLAGLLSLLITACLPAIEAAPDITLSKAWVRLPAGGRDITGGYLVINNRGGADVLLSASSSIAEEIEMHEHIMEDDMMKMREISALDVPKKQQLVFAPGGYHLMMFGVDGLFLGQEVELTLEFERSGRLSTTAIVGKQLTPAH
;
A
#
# COMPACT_ATOMS: atom_id res chain seq x y z
N MET A 1 -76.85 -31.74 14.36
CA MET A 1 -75.38 -31.81 14.48
C MET A 1 -74.81 -30.43 14.17
N LYS A 2 -73.73 -30.07 14.87
CA LYS A 2 -73.25 -28.71 15.26
C LYS A 2 -73.22 -27.62 14.15
N PRO A 3 -73.44 -26.34 14.51
CA PRO A 3 -73.39 -25.19 13.59
C PRO A 3 -71.96 -24.65 13.45
N LEU A 4 -71.56 -24.17 12.27
CA LEU A 4 -70.29 -23.46 12.11
C LEU A 4 -70.57 -21.99 11.80
N GLY A 5 -70.32 -21.16 12.81
CA GLY A 5 -70.77 -19.78 12.89
C GLY A 5 -69.87 -18.78 12.16
N ILE A 6 -70.54 -17.77 11.61
CA ILE A 6 -69.99 -16.47 11.26
C ILE A 6 -69.58 -15.77 12.57
N LYS A 7 -68.28 -15.50 12.77
CA LYS A 7 -67.82 -14.56 13.80
C LYS A 7 -66.61 -13.76 13.32
N THR A 8 -66.75 -12.44 13.48
CA THR A 8 -65.70 -11.44 13.73
C THR A 8 -64.75 -11.06 12.60
N ALA A 9 -65.12 -10.00 11.88
CA ALA A 9 -64.18 -8.97 11.46
C ALA A 9 -63.72 -8.17 12.68
N LEU A 10 -62.40 -8.10 12.96
CA LEU A 10 -61.80 -7.00 13.71
C LEU A 10 -60.27 -6.98 13.51
N VAL A 11 -59.82 -5.97 12.76
CA VAL A 11 -58.60 -5.16 12.94
C VAL A 11 -57.37 -5.86 13.55
N LEU A 12 -56.35 -6.10 12.72
CA LEU A 12 -54.96 -6.01 13.16
C LEU A 12 -54.14 -5.23 12.11
N ALA A 13 -54.47 -3.94 12.00
CA ALA A 13 -53.52 -2.95 11.52
C ALA A 13 -52.49 -2.72 12.64
N GLY A 14 -51.25 -3.15 12.45
CA GLY A 14 -50.23 -2.96 13.48
C GLY A 14 -48.87 -3.54 13.11
N LEU A 15 -47.99 -2.66 12.65
CA LEU A 15 -46.53 -2.81 12.60
C LEU A 15 -45.99 -3.82 11.56
N LEU A 16 -46.16 -3.49 10.28
CA LEU A 16 -45.06 -3.73 9.34
C LEU A 16 -44.01 -2.64 9.61
N SER A 17 -43.23 -2.82 10.67
CA SER A 17 -42.10 -1.97 11.01
C SER A 17 -41.09 -2.10 9.88
N LEU A 18 -41.16 -1.16 8.95
CA LEU A 18 -40.24 -0.97 7.86
C LEU A 18 -38.86 -0.72 8.46
N LEU A 19 -38.07 -1.78 8.63
CA LEU A 19 -36.64 -1.73 8.88
C LEU A 19 -35.99 -1.19 7.59
N ILE A 20 -36.16 0.10 7.34
CA ILE A 20 -35.22 0.85 6.50
C ILE A 20 -33.95 0.96 7.34
N THR A 21 -33.15 -0.10 7.34
CA THR A 21 -31.74 0.03 7.68
C THR A 21 -31.16 0.92 6.60
N ALA A 22 -31.09 2.22 6.90
CA ALA A 22 -30.39 3.19 6.08
C ALA A 22 -28.95 2.68 5.93
N CYS A 23 -28.63 2.17 4.74
CA CYS A 23 -27.28 1.87 4.34
C CYS A 23 -26.57 3.22 4.15
N LEU A 24 -26.15 3.83 5.26
CA LEU A 24 -25.29 5.00 5.20
C LEU A 24 -23.95 4.53 4.64
N PRO A 25 -23.40 5.18 3.59
CA PRO A 25 -22.07 4.86 3.12
C PRO A 25 -21.11 5.04 4.29
N ALA A 26 -20.32 4.00 4.60
CA ALA A 26 -19.29 4.11 5.60
C ALA A 26 -18.32 5.22 5.15
N ILE A 27 -18.22 6.29 5.94
CA ILE A 27 -17.22 7.34 5.70
C ILE A 27 -15.87 6.69 6.01
N GLU A 28 -15.15 6.31 4.96
CA GLU A 28 -13.81 5.79 5.12
C GLU A 28 -12.88 6.91 5.59
N ALA A 29 -12.12 6.65 6.66
CA ALA A 29 -11.14 7.60 7.15
C ALA A 29 -10.17 7.99 6.02
N ALA A 30 -9.71 9.25 6.04
CA ALA A 30 -8.61 9.66 5.16
C ALA A 30 -7.35 8.85 5.49
N PRO A 31 -6.52 8.51 4.50
CA PRO A 31 -5.19 7.96 4.76
C PRO A 31 -4.33 8.94 5.56
N ASP A 32 -3.39 8.41 6.33
CA ASP A 32 -2.35 9.18 7.02
C ASP A 32 -1.03 8.46 6.80
N ILE A 33 -0.40 8.79 5.67
CA ILE A 33 0.80 8.12 5.17
C ILE A 33 2.05 8.91 5.55
N THR A 34 3.02 8.24 6.15
CA THR A 34 4.36 8.76 6.39
C THR A 34 5.43 7.81 5.88
N LEU A 35 6.47 8.36 5.26
CA LEU A 35 7.59 7.62 4.71
C LEU A 35 8.79 7.73 5.65
N SER A 36 9.51 6.63 5.86
CA SER A 36 10.63 6.59 6.80
C SER A 36 11.66 5.55 6.41
N LYS A 37 12.87 5.66 6.97
CA LYS A 37 13.98 4.70 6.76
C LYS A 37 14.28 4.47 5.28
N ALA A 38 14.14 5.51 4.46
CA ALA A 38 14.38 5.42 3.04
C ALA A 38 15.89 5.33 2.76
N TRP A 39 16.29 4.41 1.88
CA TRP A 39 17.66 4.24 1.45
C TRP A 39 17.73 3.57 0.08
N VAL A 40 18.81 3.84 -0.64
CA VAL A 40 19.08 3.24 -1.95
C VAL A 40 20.36 2.43 -1.85
N ARG A 41 20.36 1.21 -2.39
CA ARG A 41 21.58 0.41 -2.45
C ARG A 41 22.57 1.03 -3.43
N LEU A 42 23.83 1.14 -3.04
CA LEU A 42 24.88 1.49 -3.99
C LEU A 42 25.06 0.31 -4.97
N PRO A 43 24.88 0.52 -6.29
CA PRO A 43 25.06 -0.55 -7.26
C PRO A 43 26.51 -1.05 -7.26
N ALA A 44 26.68 -2.37 -7.21
CA ALA A 44 28.00 -2.98 -7.34
C ALA A 44 28.46 -2.95 -8.80
N GLY A 45 29.76 -2.70 -9.02
CA GLY A 45 30.41 -2.90 -10.32
C GLY A 45 29.98 -1.96 -11.43
N GLY A 46 29.54 -0.74 -11.11
CA GLY A 46 29.13 0.25 -12.13
C GLY A 46 27.85 -0.12 -12.88
N ARG A 47 27.00 -0.98 -12.30
CA ARG A 47 25.68 -1.28 -12.85
C ARG A 47 24.76 -0.07 -12.73
N ASP A 48 23.91 0.09 -13.72
CA ASP A 48 22.85 1.11 -13.86
C ASP A 48 21.52 0.66 -13.22
N ILE A 49 21.55 -0.41 -12.44
CA ILE A 49 20.38 -1.02 -11.83
C ILE A 49 20.61 -1.20 -10.33
N THR A 50 19.65 -0.75 -9.51
CA THR A 50 19.73 -0.89 -8.05
C THR A 50 18.36 -1.03 -7.37
N GLY A 51 18.37 -1.28 -6.06
CA GLY A 51 17.18 -1.39 -5.21
C GLY A 51 17.03 -0.19 -4.27
N GLY A 52 15.84 0.40 -4.24
CA GLY A 52 15.38 1.36 -3.25
C GLY A 52 14.49 0.69 -2.20
N TYR A 53 14.59 1.17 -0.96
CA TYR A 53 13.95 0.58 0.20
C TYR A 53 13.46 1.68 1.13
N LEU A 54 12.35 1.45 1.81
CA LEU A 54 11.73 2.38 2.73
C LEU A 54 10.65 1.69 3.56
N VAL A 55 10.10 2.42 4.51
CA VAL A 55 8.94 2.00 5.30
C VAL A 55 7.82 3.00 5.10
N ILE A 56 6.68 2.50 4.63
CA ILE A 56 5.42 3.24 4.49
C ILE A 56 4.60 2.94 5.74
N ASN A 57 4.28 3.98 6.51
CA ASN A 57 3.44 3.86 7.71
C ASN A 57 2.09 4.50 7.43
N ASN A 58 1.02 3.73 7.55
CA ASN A 58 -0.34 4.23 7.45
C ASN A 58 -1.01 4.22 8.83
N ARG A 59 -1.39 5.39 9.35
CA ARG A 59 -2.14 5.51 10.61
C ARG A 59 -3.64 5.81 10.39
N GLY A 60 -4.03 6.05 9.15
CA GLY A 60 -5.37 6.45 8.72
C GLY A 60 -6.15 5.31 8.05
N GLY A 61 -7.02 5.67 7.11
CA GLY A 61 -7.75 4.75 6.23
C GLY A 61 -6.88 4.14 5.13
N ALA A 62 -7.42 3.22 4.34
CA ALA A 62 -6.64 2.53 3.32
C ALA A 62 -6.28 3.45 2.14
N ASP A 63 -5.16 3.14 1.49
CA ASP A 63 -4.68 3.80 0.28
C ASP A 63 -4.05 2.75 -0.67
N VAL A 64 -3.65 3.17 -1.87
CA VAL A 64 -2.96 2.35 -2.85
C VAL A 64 -1.72 3.10 -3.32
N LEU A 65 -0.56 2.47 -3.23
CA LEU A 65 0.66 2.98 -3.84
C LEU A 65 0.64 2.61 -5.33
N LEU A 66 0.74 3.61 -6.20
CA LEU A 66 0.64 3.47 -7.64
C LEU A 66 2.02 3.42 -8.31
N SER A 67 2.95 4.26 -7.86
CA SER A 67 4.28 4.34 -8.46
C SER A 67 5.30 5.01 -7.54
N ALA A 68 6.57 4.92 -7.94
CA ALA A 68 7.66 5.68 -7.37
C ALA A 68 8.47 6.36 -8.48
N SER A 69 9.16 7.45 -8.15
CA SER A 69 10.03 8.18 -9.07
C SER A 69 11.18 8.85 -8.32
N SER A 70 12.26 9.13 -9.04
CA SER A 70 13.42 9.87 -8.54
C SER A 70 14.19 10.47 -9.71
N SER A 71 14.83 11.62 -9.52
CA SER A 71 15.67 12.24 -10.55
C SER A 71 16.95 11.45 -10.86
N ILE A 72 17.31 10.48 -10.03
CA ILE A 72 18.52 9.66 -10.19
C ILE A 72 18.30 8.38 -11.00
N ALA A 73 17.05 8.08 -11.39
CA ALA A 73 16.68 6.89 -12.15
C ALA A 73 15.85 7.27 -13.37
N GLU A 74 16.03 6.55 -14.47
CA GLU A 74 15.18 6.69 -15.66
C GLU A 74 13.79 6.08 -15.41
N GLU A 75 13.74 4.98 -14.68
CA GLU A 75 12.52 4.24 -14.36
C GLU A 75 12.61 3.62 -12.97
N ILE A 76 11.47 3.57 -12.28
CA ILE A 76 11.33 2.86 -11.01
C ILE A 76 10.09 1.96 -11.05
N GLU A 77 10.31 0.68 -10.88
CA GLU A 77 9.28 -0.34 -10.77
C GLU A 77 9.13 -0.81 -9.32
N MET A 78 7.93 -1.23 -8.92
CA MET A 78 7.70 -1.89 -7.62
C MET A 78 7.78 -3.39 -7.81
N HIS A 79 8.58 -4.09 -7.01
CA HIS A 79 8.77 -5.53 -7.12
C HIS A 79 8.51 -6.21 -5.79
N GLU A 80 8.07 -7.46 -5.84
CA GLU A 80 8.00 -8.38 -4.70
C GLU A 80 8.79 -9.65 -4.95
N HIS A 81 9.12 -10.35 -3.88
CA HIS A 81 9.63 -11.71 -3.95
C HIS A 81 8.49 -12.70 -3.68
N ILE A 82 8.26 -13.61 -4.61
CA ILE A 82 7.31 -14.72 -4.45
C ILE A 82 8.06 -16.06 -4.48
N MET A 83 7.59 -17.00 -3.68
CA MET A 83 7.99 -18.41 -3.78
C MET A 83 7.09 -19.07 -4.82
N GLU A 84 7.68 -19.52 -5.92
CA GLU A 84 6.97 -20.27 -6.95
C GLU A 84 7.86 -21.46 -7.35
N ASP A 85 7.30 -22.67 -7.28
CA ASP A 85 8.01 -23.93 -7.59
C ASP A 85 9.33 -24.12 -6.81
N ASP A 86 9.32 -23.85 -5.50
CA ASP A 86 10.50 -23.85 -4.61
C ASP A 86 11.64 -22.89 -5.04
N MET A 87 11.35 -21.95 -5.95
CA MET A 87 12.27 -20.89 -6.38
C MET A 87 11.76 -19.51 -5.96
N MET A 88 12.67 -18.70 -5.41
CA MET A 88 12.38 -17.28 -5.18
C MET A 88 12.45 -16.53 -6.51
N LYS A 89 11.33 -15.92 -6.91
CA LYS A 89 11.23 -15.07 -8.11
C LYS A 89 10.92 -13.64 -7.72
N MET A 90 11.48 -12.69 -8.46
CA MET A 90 11.09 -11.29 -8.38
C MET A 90 9.98 -11.03 -9.39
N ARG A 91 8.92 -10.33 -8.97
CA ARG A 91 7.77 -10.00 -9.81
C ARG A 91 7.45 -8.53 -9.68
N GLU A 92 7.28 -7.86 -10.81
CA GLU A 92 6.79 -6.50 -10.90
C GLU A 92 5.31 -6.41 -10.44
N ILE A 93 4.98 -5.31 -9.77
CA ILE A 93 3.66 -5.00 -9.25
C ILE A 93 3.27 -3.59 -9.74
N SER A 94 2.11 -3.48 -10.40
CA SER A 94 1.62 -2.19 -10.91
C SER A 94 0.96 -1.31 -9.84
N ALA A 95 0.50 -1.88 -8.74
CA ALA A 95 -0.10 -1.17 -7.61
C ALA A 95 -0.03 -2.01 -6.33
N LEU A 96 0.22 -1.37 -5.19
CA LEU A 96 0.34 -2.05 -3.91
C LEU A 96 -0.63 -1.46 -2.88
N ASP A 97 -1.52 -2.29 -2.35
CA ASP A 97 -2.45 -1.90 -1.30
C ASP A 97 -1.69 -1.49 -0.04
N VAL A 98 -2.10 -0.36 0.54
CA VAL A 98 -1.61 0.18 1.82
C VAL A 98 -2.75 0.10 2.84
N PRO A 99 -2.88 -1.02 3.59
CA PRO A 99 -4.04 -1.21 4.44
C PRO A 99 -4.09 -0.17 5.56
N LYS A 100 -5.32 0.17 5.98
CA LYS A 100 -5.55 1.07 7.11
C LYS A 100 -4.78 0.62 8.36
N LYS A 101 -4.15 1.56 9.06
CA LYS A 101 -3.45 1.30 10.33
C LYS A 101 -2.37 0.21 10.25
N GLN A 102 -1.76 0.02 9.09
CA GLN A 102 -0.69 -0.96 8.85
C GLN A 102 0.59 -0.30 8.36
N GLN A 103 1.66 -1.08 8.40
CA GLN A 103 2.96 -0.72 7.85
C GLN A 103 3.29 -1.63 6.67
N LEU A 104 3.85 -1.06 5.61
CA LEU A 104 4.51 -1.79 4.54
C LEU A 104 6.00 -1.54 4.59
N VAL A 105 6.77 -2.62 4.48
CA VAL A 105 8.22 -2.58 4.56
C VAL A 105 8.79 -3.00 3.21
N PHE A 106 9.50 -2.08 2.57
CA PHE A 106 10.33 -2.37 1.41
C PHE A 106 11.73 -2.69 1.91
N ALA A 107 12.15 -3.95 1.78
CA ALA A 107 13.42 -4.46 2.28
C ALA A 107 13.97 -5.56 1.36
N PRO A 108 15.29 -5.83 1.40
CA PRO A 108 15.89 -6.92 0.63
C PRO A 108 15.18 -8.25 0.89
N GLY A 109 14.76 -8.93 -0.19
CA GLY A 109 14.04 -10.21 -0.11
C GLY A 109 12.52 -10.09 0.11
N GLY A 110 11.99 -8.87 0.18
CA GLY A 110 10.55 -8.59 0.20
C GLY A 110 10.19 -7.56 -0.88
N TYR A 111 9.29 -6.62 -0.57
CA TYR A 111 9.01 -5.52 -1.49
C TYR A 111 10.26 -4.65 -1.69
N HIS A 112 10.48 -4.18 -2.91
CA HIS A 112 11.57 -3.24 -3.21
C HIS A 112 11.23 -2.37 -4.43
N LEU A 113 11.87 -1.22 -4.50
CA LEU A 113 11.82 -0.34 -5.67
C LEU A 113 12.98 -0.73 -6.59
N MET A 114 12.69 -1.32 -7.74
CA MET A 114 13.70 -1.62 -8.74
C MET A 114 13.96 -0.36 -9.56
N MET A 115 15.17 0.21 -9.45
CA MET A 115 15.55 1.47 -10.08
C MET A 115 16.47 1.19 -11.27
N PHE A 116 16.09 1.64 -12.46
CA PHE A 116 16.82 1.45 -13.70
C PHE A 116 17.42 2.77 -14.20
N GLY A 117 18.51 2.67 -14.98
CA GLY A 117 19.20 3.83 -15.53
C GLY A 117 19.81 4.73 -14.45
N VAL A 118 20.28 4.16 -13.33
CA VAL A 118 20.93 4.95 -12.28
C VAL A 118 22.38 5.27 -12.63
N ASP A 119 22.81 6.51 -12.41
CA ASP A 119 24.20 6.95 -12.65
C ASP A 119 24.70 7.87 -11.53
N GLY A 120 26.03 7.90 -11.35
CA GLY A 120 26.71 8.85 -10.47
C GLY A 120 26.49 8.64 -8.97
N LEU A 121 25.94 7.50 -8.55
CA LEU A 121 25.66 7.24 -7.13
C LEU A 121 26.95 7.01 -6.32
N PHE A 122 27.04 7.63 -5.13
CA PHE A 122 28.13 7.41 -4.16
C PHE A 122 27.62 7.25 -2.72
N LEU A 123 28.44 6.67 -1.84
CA LEU A 123 28.05 6.40 -0.46
C LEU A 123 27.73 7.68 0.32
N GLY A 124 26.62 7.65 1.07
CA GLY A 124 26.15 8.77 1.88
C GLY A 124 25.47 9.87 1.08
N GLN A 125 25.35 9.72 -0.25
CA GLN A 125 24.56 10.64 -1.07
C GLN A 125 23.10 10.62 -0.62
N GLU A 126 22.50 11.80 -0.55
CA GLU A 126 21.06 11.97 -0.36
C GLU A 126 20.37 12.03 -1.73
N VAL A 127 19.31 11.25 -1.90
CA VAL A 127 18.48 11.25 -3.11
C VAL A 127 17.02 11.41 -2.72
N GLU A 128 16.25 12.18 -3.47
CA GLU A 128 14.81 12.32 -3.24
C GLU A 128 14.06 11.17 -3.91
N LEU A 129 13.20 10.49 -3.15
CA LEU A 129 12.25 9.51 -3.66
C LEU A 129 10.84 10.08 -3.52
N THR A 130 10.08 10.08 -4.61
CA THR A 130 8.67 10.49 -4.62
C THR A 130 7.79 9.28 -4.88
N LEU A 131 6.82 9.03 -4.01
CA LEU A 131 5.82 7.98 -4.13
C LEU A 131 4.47 8.60 -4.46
N GLU A 132 3.75 8.01 -5.42
CA GLU A 132 2.42 8.43 -5.84
C GLU A 132 1.36 7.47 -5.30
N PHE A 133 0.47 7.99 -4.47
CA PHE A 133 -0.65 7.26 -3.88
C PHE A 133 -1.97 7.71 -4.51
N GLU A 134 -2.93 6.79 -4.61
CA GLU A 134 -4.25 7.05 -5.19
C GLU A 134 -5.01 8.15 -4.43
N ARG A 135 -4.98 8.12 -3.09
CA ARG A 135 -5.72 9.07 -2.26
C ARG A 135 -4.83 10.12 -1.60
N SER A 136 -3.62 9.75 -1.17
CA SER A 136 -2.67 10.69 -0.53
C SER A 136 -1.91 11.58 -1.54
N GLY A 137 -1.96 11.26 -2.83
CA GLY A 137 -1.21 11.98 -3.85
C GLY A 137 0.29 11.72 -3.75
N ARG A 138 1.11 12.72 -4.09
CA ARG A 138 2.58 12.58 -4.10
C ARG A 138 3.20 12.91 -2.75
N LEU A 139 4.00 11.98 -2.23
CA LEU A 139 4.77 12.15 -1.00
C LEU A 139 6.25 11.89 -1.28
N SER A 140 7.12 12.81 -0.86
CA SER A 140 8.57 12.69 -1.04
C SER A 140 9.29 12.33 0.27
N THR A 141 10.42 11.64 0.15
CA THR A 141 11.31 11.34 1.27
C THR A 141 12.77 11.33 0.79
N THR A 142 13.68 11.69 1.69
CA THR A 142 15.13 11.60 1.42
C THR A 142 15.62 10.20 1.72
N ALA A 143 16.21 9.56 0.72
CA ALA A 143 16.90 8.28 0.85
C ALA A 143 18.42 8.45 0.87
N ILE A 144 19.10 7.70 1.73
CA ILE A 144 20.57 7.69 1.81
C ILE A 144 21.13 6.53 0.99
N VAL A 145 22.13 6.78 0.14
CA VAL A 145 22.81 5.73 -0.63
C VAL A 145 23.80 4.96 0.24
N GLY A 146 23.71 3.62 0.28
CA GLY A 146 24.54 2.76 1.13
C GLY A 146 24.71 1.32 0.63
N LYS A 147 25.68 0.55 1.16
CA LYS A 147 25.93 -0.84 0.71
C LYS A 147 24.88 -1.84 1.19
N GLN A 148 24.49 -1.72 2.45
CA GLN A 148 23.35 -2.37 3.08
C GLN A 148 23.20 -1.71 4.44
N LEU A 149 22.05 -1.11 4.75
CA LEU A 149 21.78 -0.74 6.13
C LEU A 149 21.39 -2.03 6.86
N THR A 150 22.26 -2.53 7.72
CA THR A 150 21.81 -3.43 8.80
C THR A 150 20.70 -2.71 9.54
N PRO A 151 19.56 -3.37 9.86
CA PRO A 151 18.54 -2.76 10.69
C PRO A 151 19.22 -2.20 11.94
N ALA A 152 19.03 -0.91 12.22
CA ALA A 152 19.38 -0.39 13.53
C ALA A 152 18.56 -1.19 14.55
N HIS A 153 19.26 -1.96 15.38
CA HIS A 153 18.69 -2.71 16.50
C HIS A 153 17.94 -1.78 17.45
#